data_AF-A0A1Z2L0Y4-F1
#
_entry.id   AF-A0A1Z2L0Y4-F1
#
_cell.length_a   1.000
_cell.length_b   1.000
_cell.length_c   1.000
_cell.angle_alpha   90.00
_cell.angle_beta   90.00
_cell.angle_gamma   90.00
#
_symmetry.space_group_name_H-M   'P 1'
#
loop_
_entity.id
_entity.type
_entity.pdbx_description
1 polymer ?
#
loop_
_entity_poly.entity_id
_entity_poly.type
_entity_poly.pdbx_seq_one_letter_code
_entity_poly.pdbx_strand_id
1 'polypeptide(L)'
;MLNPLPEEDRAEDGARTLALFELMVRHPWRGTGVAQRIHEELLTGRPEERVTLLVEPTHVKVKALYERWGYEDIGDQRPFPDAPVYATMLRTLRA
;
A
#
# COMPACT_ATOMS: atom_id res chain seq x y z
N MET A 1 -7.13 -8.35 -9.47
CA MET A 1 -6.78 -9.42 -8.51
C MET A 1 -6.65 -10.75 -9.24
N LEU A 2 -5.74 -11.64 -8.80
CA LEU A 2 -5.62 -13.01 -9.31
C LEU A 2 -6.66 -13.95 -8.67
N ASN A 3 -7.02 -13.70 -7.42
CA ASN A 3 -8.12 -14.38 -6.72
C ASN A 3 -9.11 -13.35 -6.17
N PRO A 4 -10.41 -13.67 -6.04
CA PRO A 4 -11.37 -12.78 -5.39
C PRO A 4 -10.97 -12.53 -3.93
N LEU A 5 -11.04 -11.27 -3.51
CA LEU A 5 -10.90 -10.86 -2.11
C LEU A 5 -12.21 -11.06 -1.33
N PRO A 6 -12.16 -11.13 0.02
CA PRO A 6 -13.33 -11.01 0.88
C PRO A 6 -14.21 -9.79 0.51
N GLU A 7 -15.51 -9.87 0.76
CA GLU A 7 -16.44 -8.79 0.38
C GLU A 7 -16.10 -7.46 1.07
N GLU A 8 -15.71 -7.50 2.34
CA GLU A 8 -15.29 -6.33 3.12
C GLU A 8 -14.13 -5.56 2.48
N ASP A 9 -13.16 -6.29 1.91
CA ASP A 9 -11.99 -5.72 1.23
C ASP A 9 -12.35 -5.11 -0.12
N ARG A 10 -13.41 -5.59 -0.77
CA ARG A 10 -13.87 -5.08 -2.08
C ARG A 10 -14.94 -4.00 -1.98
N ALA A 11 -15.58 -3.86 -0.83
CA ALA A 11 -16.63 -2.87 -0.62
C ALA A 11 -16.05 -1.45 -0.69
N GLU A 12 -16.54 -0.68 -1.65
CA GLU A 12 -16.10 0.67 -1.96
C GLU A 12 -17.29 1.60 -2.15
N ASP A 13 -17.17 2.82 -1.65
CA ASP A 13 -18.15 3.91 -1.79
C ASP A 13 -17.64 5.05 -2.72
N GLY A 14 -16.43 4.89 -3.27
CA GLY A 14 -15.75 5.88 -4.11
C GLY A 14 -14.92 6.92 -3.35
N ALA A 15 -14.94 6.93 -2.02
CA ALA A 15 -14.19 7.85 -1.16
C ALA A 15 -13.45 7.16 0.01
N ARG A 16 -13.67 5.87 0.24
CA ARG A 16 -13.13 5.09 1.37
C ARG A 16 -11.63 4.82 1.29
N THR A 17 -11.08 4.71 0.07
CA THR A 17 -9.72 4.20 -0.16
C THR A 17 -8.82 5.21 -0.84
N LEU A 18 -7.68 5.51 -0.21
CA LEU A 18 -6.56 6.16 -0.87
C LEU A 18 -5.72 5.12 -1.62
N ALA A 19 -5.59 5.25 -2.93
CA ALA A 19 -4.60 4.50 -3.70
C ALA A 19 -3.27 5.27 -3.73
N LEU A 20 -2.25 4.76 -3.04
CA LEU A 20 -0.92 5.35 -3.01
C LEU A 20 -0.05 4.78 -4.14
N PHE A 21 0.31 5.66 -5.09
CA PHE A 21 1.25 5.35 -6.16
C PHE A 21 2.61 5.97 -5.86
N GLU A 22 3.57 5.09 -5.55
CA GLU A 22 4.99 5.40 -5.36
C GLU A 22 5.33 6.34 -4.20
N LEU A 23 6.42 6.01 -3.51
CA LEU A 23 7.03 6.87 -2.51
C LEU A 23 8.53 6.81 -2.70
N MET A 24 9.12 7.91 -3.19
CA MET A 24 10.52 7.96 -3.55
C MET A 24 11.26 8.98 -2.70
N VAL A 25 12.42 8.57 -2.18
CA VAL A 25 13.34 9.44 -1.46
C VAL A 25 14.65 9.51 -2.24
N ARG A 26 15.13 10.75 -2.47
CA ARG A 26 16.41 10.99 -3.14
C ARG A 26 17.55 10.31 -2.38
N HIS A 27 18.55 9.83 -3.11
CA HIS A 27 19.66 9.04 -2.56
C HIS A 27 20.30 9.61 -1.28
N PRO A 28 20.60 10.92 -1.17
CA PRO A 28 21.22 11.48 0.03
C PRO A 28 20.38 11.37 1.32
N TRP A 29 19.07 11.13 1.20
CA TRP A 29 18.12 11.10 2.31
C TRP A 29 17.62 9.70 2.65
N ARG A 30 18.11 8.66 1.96
CA ARG A 30 17.71 7.27 2.24
C ARG A 30 18.32 6.80 3.57
N GLY A 31 17.64 5.87 4.24
CA GLY A 31 18.10 5.33 5.54
C GLY A 31 17.89 6.26 6.75
N THR A 32 17.29 7.43 6.55
CA THR A 32 17.06 8.44 7.61
C THR A 32 15.66 8.36 8.25
N GLY A 33 14.81 7.44 7.78
CA GLY A 33 13.39 7.37 8.18
C GLY A 33 12.48 8.40 7.48
N VAL A 34 13.00 9.26 6.60
CA VAL A 34 12.22 10.28 5.89
C VAL A 34 11.06 9.70 5.08
N ALA A 35 11.22 8.52 4.47
CA ALA A 35 10.14 7.87 3.73
C ALA A 35 8.93 7.62 4.64
N GLN A 36 9.15 7.02 5.81
CA GLN A 36 8.07 6.76 6.78
C GLN A 36 7.42 8.06 7.25
N ARG A 37 8.22 9.11 7.51
CA ARG A 37 7.68 10.40 7.95
C ARG A 37 6.80 11.05 6.89
N ILE A 38 7.22 11.04 5.62
CA ILE A 38 6.39 11.54 4.51
C ILE A 38 5.11 10.71 4.39
N HIS A 39 5.22 9.40 4.52
CA HIS A 39 4.09 8.47 4.46
C HIS A 39 3.06 8.74 5.56
N GLU A 40 3.48 8.80 6.83
CA GLU A 40 2.57 9.08 7.94
C GLU A 40 1.98 10.49 7.85
N GLU A 41 2.76 11.50 7.43
CA GLU A 41 2.25 12.87 7.24
C GLU A 41 1.16 12.91 6.17
N LEU A 42 1.36 12.20 5.04
CA LEU A 42 0.35 12.09 3.99
C LEU A 42 -0.96 11.49 4.51
N LEU A 43 -0.88 10.50 5.39
CA LEU A 43 -2.03 9.77 5.93
C LEU A 43 -2.71 10.49 7.10
N THR A 44 -1.99 11.34 7.81
CA THR A 44 -2.50 12.03 8.99
C THR A 44 -3.65 12.95 8.63
N GLY A 45 -4.80 12.79 9.30
CA GLY A 45 -5.98 13.63 9.12
C GLY A 45 -6.80 13.37 7.85
N ARG A 46 -6.38 12.43 7.00
CA ARG A 46 -7.11 12.06 5.77
C ARG A 46 -8.52 11.55 6.05
N PRO A 47 -9.52 11.88 5.23
CA PRO A 47 -10.89 11.41 5.39
C PRO A 47 -11.08 9.93 5.04
N GLU A 48 -10.23 9.35 4.19
CA GLU A 48 -10.26 7.95 3.79
C GLU A 48 -10.10 7.01 4.99
N GLU A 49 -10.78 5.88 4.94
CA GLU A 49 -10.74 4.87 6.00
C GLU A 49 -9.52 3.96 5.88
N ARG A 50 -8.95 3.85 4.68
CA ARG A 50 -7.83 2.95 4.38
C ARG A 50 -6.94 3.48 3.26
N VAL A 51 -5.73 2.95 3.21
CA VAL A 51 -4.78 3.17 2.11
C VAL A 51 -4.38 1.82 1.51
N THR A 52 -4.27 1.78 0.18
CA THR A 52 -3.75 0.62 -0.56
C THR A 52 -2.52 1.01 -1.38
N LEU A 53 -1.60 0.06 -1.54
CA LEU A 53 -0.45 0.16 -2.44
C LEU A 53 -0.11 -1.19 -3.06
N LEU A 54 0.71 -1.15 -4.11
CA LEU A 54 1.27 -2.33 -4.74
C LEU A 54 2.77 -2.45 -4.47
N VAL A 55 3.20 -3.68 -4.19
CA VAL A 55 4.60 -4.02 -4.05
C VAL A 55 4.91 -5.27 -4.86
N GLU A 56 6.03 -5.27 -5.58
CA GLU A 56 6.50 -6.49 -6.24
C GLU A 56 6.95 -7.49 -5.15
N PRO A 57 6.37 -8.71 -5.07
CA PRO A 57 6.64 -9.64 -3.98
C PRO A 57 8.10 -10.10 -3.89
N THR A 58 8.83 -10.04 -5.01
CA THR A 58 10.26 -10.35 -5.11
C THR A 58 11.12 -9.36 -4.31
N HIS A 59 10.63 -8.13 -4.09
CA HIS A 59 11.26 -7.13 -3.24
C HIS A 59 10.93 -7.34 -1.75
N VAL A 60 11.33 -8.50 -1.22
CA VAL A 60 10.98 -8.97 0.15
C VAL A 60 11.25 -7.93 1.26
N LYS A 61 12.34 -7.15 1.14
CA LYS A 61 12.68 -6.10 2.13
C LYS A 61 11.71 -4.92 2.11
N VAL A 62 11.17 -4.60 0.93
CA VAL A 62 10.19 -3.51 0.74
C VAL A 62 8.83 -3.96 1.23
N LYS A 63 8.41 -5.19 0.91
CA LYS A 63 7.17 -5.77 1.45
C LYS A 63 7.19 -5.79 2.99
N ALA A 64 8.25 -6.32 3.57
CA ALA A 64 8.42 -6.35 5.03
C ALA A 64 8.50 -4.94 5.65
N LEU A 65 8.93 -3.92 4.91
CA LEU A 65 8.90 -2.54 5.38
C LEU A 65 7.46 -2.03 5.50
N TYR A 66 6.62 -2.25 4.48
CA TYR A 66 5.22 -1.87 4.54
C TYR A 66 4.45 -2.65 5.61
N GLU A 67 4.75 -3.94 5.81
CA GLU A 67 4.19 -4.72 6.91
C GLU A 67 4.50 -4.08 8.29
N ARG A 68 5.74 -3.63 8.50
CA ARG A 68 6.10 -2.88 9.73
C ARG A 68 5.41 -1.52 9.86
N TRP A 69 4.93 -0.95 8.75
CA TRP A 69 4.13 0.27 8.77
C TRP A 69 2.64 -0.02 8.95
N GLY A 70 2.25 -1.27 9.26
CA GLY A 70 0.86 -1.65 9.52
C GLY A 70 0.08 -2.01 8.28
N TYR A 71 0.74 -2.27 7.16
CA TYR A 71 0.07 -2.86 6.00
C TYR A 71 -0.06 -4.37 6.13
N GLU A 72 -1.18 -4.89 5.66
CA GLU A 72 -1.46 -6.30 5.52
C GLU A 72 -1.46 -6.67 4.03
N ASP A 73 -0.94 -7.85 3.70
CA ASP A 73 -1.03 -8.42 2.37
C ASP A 73 -2.39 -9.10 2.20
N ILE A 74 -3.25 -8.51 1.38
CA ILE A 74 -4.60 -9.03 1.14
C ILE A 74 -4.65 -9.92 -0.11
N GLY A 75 -3.57 -10.00 -0.88
CA GLY A 75 -3.45 -10.92 -2.01
C GLY A 75 -2.91 -10.31 -3.29
N ASP A 76 -2.73 -11.17 -4.28
CA ASP A 76 -2.00 -10.82 -5.50
C ASP A 76 -2.89 -10.24 -6.59
N GLN A 77 -2.35 -9.29 -7.34
CA GLN A 77 -2.97 -8.78 -8.55
C GLN A 77 -2.00 -8.60 -9.71
N ARG A 78 -2.55 -8.74 -10.92
CA ARG A 78 -1.93 -8.38 -12.18
C ARG A 78 -2.85 -7.36 -12.87
N PRO A 79 -2.52 -6.06 -12.82
CA PRO A 79 -3.40 -4.99 -13.30
C PRO A 79 -3.72 -5.07 -14.81
N PHE A 80 -2.76 -5.53 -15.61
CA PHE A 80 -2.87 -5.73 -17.05
C PHE A 80 -2.00 -6.93 -17.49
N PRO A 81 -2.27 -7.57 -18.65
CA PRO A 81 -1.69 -8.88 -19.00
C PRO A 81 -0.16 -8.98 -18.94
N ASP A 82 0.54 -7.90 -19.27
CA ASP A 82 2.00 -7.76 -19.29
C ASP A 82 2.59 -7.15 -18.01
N ALA A 83 1.76 -6.81 -17.02
CA ALA A 83 2.23 -6.36 -15.72
C ALA A 83 2.89 -7.51 -14.92
N PRO A 84 3.89 -7.22 -14.08
CA PRO A 84 4.27 -8.10 -13.00
C PRO A 84 3.08 -8.45 -12.10
N VAL A 85 3.22 -9.55 -11.36
CA VAL A 85 2.33 -9.83 -10.23
C VAL A 85 2.77 -8.97 -9.05
N TYR A 86 1.81 -8.25 -8.47
CA TYR A 86 2.01 -7.41 -7.30
C TYR A 86 1.23 -7.97 -6.11
N ALA A 87 1.84 -7.92 -4.92
CA ALA A 87 1.10 -8.04 -3.67
C ALA A 87 0.32 -6.74 -3.45
N THR A 88 -0.98 -6.89 -3.18
CA THR A 88 -1.87 -5.79 -2.79
C THR A 88 -1.77 -5.62 -1.30
N MET A 89 -1.24 -4.49 -0.87
CA MET A 89 -1.08 -4.18 0.54
C MET A 89 -2.18 -3.20 0.97
N LEU A 90 -2.79 -3.43 2.13
CA LEU A 90 -3.86 -2.59 2.69
C LEU A 90 -3.53 -2.18 4.13
N ARG A 91 -3.77 -0.93 4.50
CA ARG A 91 -3.68 -0.46 5.89
C ARG A 91 -4.92 0.35 6.23
N THR A 92 -5.57 -0.02 7.34
CA THR A 92 -6.67 0.76 7.94
C THR A 92 -6.11 2.03 8.59
N LEU A 93 -6.76 3.17 8.35
CA LEU A 93 -6.41 4.49 8.90
C LEU A 93 -7.34 4.92 10.04
N ARG A 94 -8.61 4.51 9.96
CA ARG A 94 -9.64 4.80 10.96
C ARG A 94 -10.41 3.51 11.25
N ALA A 95 -10.62 3.22 12.53
CA ALA A 95 -11.57 2.22 13.00
C ALA A 95 -12.89 2.89 13.33
#